data_AF-A0ABD1CAU6-F1
#
_entry.id   AF-A0ABD1CAU6-F1
#
_cell.length_a   1.000
_cell.length_b   1.000
_cell.length_c   1.000
_cell.angle_alpha   90.00
_cell.angle_beta   90.00
_cell.angle_gamma   90.00
#
_symmetry.space_group_name_H-M   'P 1'
#
loop_
_entity.id
_entity.type
_entity.pdbx_description
1 polymer ?
#
loop_
_entity_poly.entity_id
_entity_poly.type
_entity_poly.pdbx_seq_one_letter_code
_entity_poly.pdbx_strand_id
1 'polypeptide(L)'
;RNGTLTEYATMHTGHTGMEKFGYFDKLNGLDHMPQWEKEPCSSIEASEGSFFPPREVTNSDVVYIYDKDLCRSLPLVYRHPVEKDGIGADLYTLAEDAYGPPNENNSCYDHPDYKKYQGLQNISPCQYGAPVYISNPHFFQSDPQLLDAVEGLKPEKDIHQTFFKIQPKLGVPLEGQVRVQLNLLVEESSNVMATKHFRNFVFPIMWLEEGVSELTPPIRRWIYLATVFAPTALPIVSYGAILTGTFALIYVFVRAYKNFVFTSDPATEFLEMGRRSIRRGSSMIINGQHRILIQRDSYILLNNNNVNGLHNNNLHNQEQHHHRNKDQSLLSEDDSPA
;
A
#
# COMPACT_ATOMS: atom_id res chain seq x y z
N ARG A 1 -8.38 9.06 29.42
CA ARG A 1 -7.24 8.96 28.48
C ARG A 1 -6.84 10.29 27.81
N ASN A 2 -7.64 11.36 27.80
CA ASN A 2 -7.23 12.59 27.09
C ASN A 2 -5.98 13.24 27.74
N GLY A 3 -4.92 13.46 26.97
CA GLY A 3 -3.68 14.11 27.43
C GLY A 3 -2.74 13.28 28.32
N THR A 4 -3.07 12.03 28.65
CA THR A 4 -2.16 11.12 29.36
C THR A 4 -1.22 10.45 28.36
N LEU A 5 0.09 10.43 28.64
CA LEU A 5 1.06 9.62 27.87
C LEU A 5 0.59 8.15 27.89
N THR A 6 0.21 7.66 26.72
CA THR A 6 -0.23 6.29 26.51
C THR A 6 0.94 5.32 26.67
N GLU A 7 0.60 4.07 26.95
CA GLU A 7 1.51 2.97 27.24
C GLU A 7 2.59 2.84 26.16
N TYR A 8 3.84 2.58 26.57
CA TYR A 8 4.93 2.42 25.61
C TYR A 8 4.95 0.99 25.07
N ALA A 9 4.67 0.87 23.78
CA ALA A 9 4.68 -0.37 23.04
C ALA A 9 5.98 -0.51 22.22
N THR A 10 6.63 -1.66 22.33
CA THR A 10 7.62 -2.12 21.34
C THR A 10 6.90 -3.08 20.40
N MET A 11 7.04 -2.90 19.09
CA MET A 11 6.38 -3.73 18.07
C MET A 11 7.40 -4.35 17.11
N HIS A 12 7.10 -5.54 16.61
CA HIS A 12 7.91 -6.21 15.61
C HIS A 12 7.78 -5.55 14.23
N THR A 13 8.90 -5.07 13.71
CA THR A 13 9.00 -4.35 12.42
C THR A 13 8.99 -5.26 11.18
N GLY A 14 8.97 -6.58 11.36
CA GLY A 14 9.09 -7.57 10.28
C GLY A 14 10.52 -7.85 9.79
N HIS A 15 11.55 -7.15 10.33
CA HIS A 15 12.93 -7.27 9.86
C HIS A 15 13.50 -8.70 9.93
N THR A 16 13.11 -9.48 10.93
CA THR A 16 13.53 -10.88 11.13
C THR A 16 12.58 -11.91 10.51
N GLY A 17 11.43 -11.48 9.98
CA GLY A 17 10.38 -12.35 9.45
C GLY A 17 8.98 -11.73 9.62
N MET A 18 8.05 -12.11 8.74
CA MET A 18 6.72 -11.49 8.69
C MET A 18 5.68 -12.13 9.65
N GLU A 19 5.99 -13.28 10.25
CA GLU A 19 5.08 -14.04 11.14
C GLU A 19 4.53 -13.23 12.33
N LYS A 20 5.33 -12.28 12.83
CA LYS A 20 4.95 -11.39 13.95
C LYS A 20 4.83 -9.92 13.51
N PHE A 21 4.81 -9.63 12.21
CA PHE A 21 4.79 -8.25 11.74
C PHE A 21 3.57 -7.49 12.28
N GLY A 22 3.81 -6.34 12.93
CA GLY A 22 2.76 -5.54 13.54
C GLY A 22 2.26 -6.02 14.90
N TYR A 23 2.81 -7.11 15.46
CA TYR A 23 2.52 -7.54 16.83
C TYR A 23 3.40 -6.84 17.87
N PHE A 24 2.88 -6.72 19.09
CA PHE A 24 3.65 -6.29 20.25
C PHE A 24 4.76 -7.30 20.61
N ASP A 25 5.97 -6.78 20.81
CA ASP A 25 7.10 -7.45 21.46
C ASP A 25 7.06 -7.19 22.97
N LYS A 26 6.73 -5.95 23.38
CA LYS A 26 6.60 -5.53 24.77
C LYS A 26 5.55 -4.45 24.96
N LEU A 27 4.80 -4.53 26.07
CA LEU A 27 3.88 -3.51 26.55
C LEU A 27 4.35 -3.01 27.92
N ASN A 28 4.65 -1.72 28.04
CA ASN A 28 5.25 -1.12 29.23
C ASN A 28 6.51 -1.87 29.73
N GLY A 29 7.28 -2.45 28.80
CA GLY A 29 8.50 -3.21 29.08
C GLY A 29 8.29 -4.66 29.53
N LEU A 30 7.04 -5.09 29.73
CA LEU A 30 6.67 -6.49 29.97
C LEU A 30 6.46 -7.22 28.64
N ASP A 31 6.81 -8.50 28.61
CA ASP A 31 6.62 -9.44 27.51
C ASP A 31 5.35 -10.31 27.68
N HIS A 32 4.53 -10.01 28.70
CA HIS A 32 3.30 -10.72 29.05
C HIS A 32 2.31 -9.77 29.74
N MET A 33 1.02 -10.14 29.75
CA MET A 33 -0.03 -9.45 30.50
C MET A 33 0.02 -9.85 31.98
N PRO A 34 0.31 -8.94 32.92
CA PRO A 34 0.39 -9.28 34.34
C PRO A 34 -0.98 -9.62 34.98
N GLN A 35 -2.08 -9.44 34.26
CA GLN A 35 -3.44 -9.74 34.73
C GLN A 35 -3.82 -11.22 34.59
N TRP A 36 -3.05 -12.00 33.82
CA TRP A 36 -3.32 -13.41 33.54
C TRP A 36 -2.07 -14.23 33.85
N GLU A 37 -2.21 -15.30 34.63
CA GLU A 37 -1.04 -16.04 35.17
C GLU A 37 -0.46 -17.10 34.23
N LYS A 38 -1.19 -17.47 33.16
CA LYS A 38 -0.90 -18.68 32.37
C LYS A 38 -1.06 -18.42 30.88
N GLU A 39 -0.15 -19.01 30.11
CA GLU A 39 -0.29 -19.13 28.65
C GLU A 39 -1.48 -20.03 28.28
N PRO A 40 -2.16 -19.77 27.15
CA PRO A 40 -1.90 -18.66 26.20
C PRO A 40 -2.49 -17.31 26.66
N CYS A 41 -3.17 -17.25 27.81
CA CYS A 41 -3.92 -16.07 28.23
C CYS A 41 -3.05 -14.86 28.59
N SER A 42 -1.82 -15.09 29.06
CA SER A 42 -0.81 -14.08 29.35
C SER A 42 -0.13 -13.48 28.11
N SER A 43 -0.29 -14.07 26.92
CA SER A 43 0.41 -13.62 25.71
C SER A 43 -0.06 -12.24 25.22
N ILE A 44 0.90 -11.34 24.99
CA ILE A 44 0.71 -10.04 24.32
C ILE A 44 0.93 -10.10 22.80
N GLU A 45 1.14 -11.29 22.21
CA GLU A 45 1.43 -11.44 20.77
C GLU A 45 0.18 -11.16 19.91
N ALA A 46 -0.12 -9.88 19.76
CA ALA A 46 -1.28 -9.36 19.05
C ALA A 46 -0.97 -8.00 18.43
N SER A 47 -1.77 -7.63 17.43
CA SER A 47 -1.75 -6.32 16.79
C SER A 47 -2.51 -5.28 17.61
N GLU A 48 -2.09 -4.02 17.50
CA GLU A 48 -2.86 -2.84 17.91
C GLU A 48 -4.10 -2.61 17.02
N GLY A 49 -4.16 -3.24 15.84
CA GLY A 49 -5.23 -3.11 14.85
C GLY A 49 -4.76 -2.47 13.54
N SER A 50 -3.65 -1.71 13.54
CA SER A 50 -3.12 -1.05 12.34
C SER A 50 -2.34 -1.96 11.38
N PHE A 51 -1.68 -3.01 11.87
CA PHE A 51 -0.80 -3.88 11.09
C PHE A 51 -0.87 -5.33 11.57
N PHE A 52 -1.07 -6.28 10.66
CA PHE A 52 -1.15 -7.71 10.94
C PHE A 52 -0.13 -8.50 10.11
N PRO A 53 0.29 -9.69 10.54
CA PRO A 53 1.11 -10.59 9.74
C PRO A 53 0.44 -10.89 8.37
N PRO A 54 1.09 -10.58 7.22
CA PRO A 54 0.45 -10.70 5.91
C PRO A 54 0.21 -12.16 5.51
N ARG A 55 -1.06 -12.54 5.34
CA ARG A 55 -1.48 -13.92 5.04
C ARG A 55 -0.90 -14.48 3.73
N GLU A 56 -0.60 -13.64 2.73
CA GLU A 56 0.09 -14.07 1.49
C GLU A 56 1.51 -14.63 1.77
N VAL A 57 2.12 -14.26 2.91
CA VAL A 57 3.44 -14.73 3.34
C VAL A 57 3.33 -15.82 4.40
N THR A 58 2.55 -15.58 5.46
CA THR A 58 2.48 -16.44 6.65
C THR A 58 1.57 -17.66 6.46
N ASN A 59 0.59 -17.57 5.55
CA ASN A 59 -0.49 -18.54 5.39
C ASN A 59 -1.33 -18.77 6.67
N SER A 60 -1.26 -17.86 7.66
CA SER A 60 -2.06 -17.97 8.88
C SER A 60 -3.50 -17.49 8.65
N ASP A 61 -4.46 -18.36 8.96
CA ASP A 61 -5.90 -18.06 8.97
C ASP A 61 -6.34 -17.37 10.28
N VAL A 62 -5.47 -17.21 11.27
CA VAL A 62 -5.75 -16.53 12.54
C VAL A 62 -4.75 -15.41 12.77
N VAL A 63 -5.25 -14.22 13.11
CA VAL A 63 -4.46 -13.09 13.61
C VAL A 63 -5.06 -12.58 14.92
N TYR A 64 -4.26 -11.96 15.77
CA TYR A 64 -4.71 -11.49 17.09
C TYR A 64 -4.76 -9.96 17.14
N ILE A 65 -5.76 -9.42 17.83
CA ILE A 65 -5.86 -7.99 18.15
C ILE A 65 -5.88 -7.78 19.67
N TYR A 66 -5.28 -6.69 20.14
CA TYR A 66 -5.26 -6.25 21.52
C TYR A 66 -5.45 -4.73 21.59
N ASP A 67 -6.36 -4.29 22.46
CA ASP A 67 -6.34 -2.97 23.08
C ASP A 67 -6.42 -3.15 24.59
N LYS A 68 -5.91 -2.16 25.32
CA LYS A 68 -5.95 -2.09 26.78
C LYS A 68 -7.36 -2.27 27.37
N ASP A 69 -8.41 -1.76 26.72
CA ASP A 69 -9.79 -1.86 27.20
C ASP A 69 -10.42 -3.25 26.93
N LEU A 70 -9.84 -4.04 26.02
CA LEU A 70 -10.22 -5.45 25.80
C LEU A 70 -9.68 -6.39 26.88
N CYS A 71 -8.66 -5.96 27.63
CA CYS A 71 -8.00 -6.72 28.72
C CYS A 71 -7.33 -8.05 28.30
N ARG A 72 -7.40 -8.46 27.01
CA ARG A 72 -6.79 -9.68 26.48
C ARG A 72 -6.60 -9.60 24.97
N SER A 73 -5.75 -10.48 24.44
CA SER A 73 -5.67 -10.75 23.01
C SER A 73 -6.95 -11.49 22.54
N LEU A 74 -7.49 -11.05 21.41
CA LEU A 74 -8.68 -11.61 20.77
C LEU A 74 -8.34 -12.21 19.40
N PRO A 75 -8.69 -13.48 19.15
CA PRO A 75 -8.48 -14.12 17.86
C PRO A 75 -9.48 -13.63 16.81
N LEU A 76 -8.95 -13.14 15.70
CA LEU A 76 -9.66 -12.84 14.47
C LEU A 76 -9.39 -13.98 13.46
N VAL A 77 -10.45 -14.60 12.96
CA VAL A 77 -10.41 -15.79 12.09
C VAL A 77 -10.81 -15.41 10.68
N TYR A 78 -9.99 -15.82 9.71
CA TYR A 78 -10.23 -15.68 8.28
C TYR A 78 -11.53 -16.41 7.86
N ARG A 79 -12.33 -15.77 7.00
CA ARG A 79 -13.60 -16.31 6.51
C ARG A 79 -13.62 -16.53 5.00
N HIS A 80 -13.31 -15.48 4.22
CA HIS A 80 -13.35 -15.51 2.74
C HIS A 80 -12.71 -14.24 2.17
N PRO A 81 -12.29 -14.22 0.88
CA PRO A 81 -11.83 -13.00 0.23
C PRO A 81 -13.03 -12.08 -0.08
N VAL A 82 -12.78 -10.78 -0.04
CA VAL A 82 -13.72 -9.69 -0.31
C VAL A 82 -13.02 -8.58 -1.11
N GLU A 83 -13.79 -7.67 -1.69
CA GLU A 83 -13.25 -6.48 -2.37
C GLU A 83 -13.74 -5.21 -1.66
N LYS A 84 -12.84 -4.24 -1.51
CA LYS A 84 -13.14 -2.88 -1.02
C LYS A 84 -12.44 -1.88 -1.94
N ASP A 85 -13.20 -0.98 -2.53
CA ASP A 85 -12.71 0.10 -3.40
C ASP A 85 -11.80 -0.38 -4.56
N GLY A 86 -12.07 -1.56 -5.14
CA GLY A 86 -11.24 -2.16 -6.19
C GLY A 86 -9.94 -2.78 -5.70
N ILE A 87 -9.77 -2.96 -4.38
CA ILE A 87 -8.64 -3.61 -3.74
C ILE A 87 -9.13 -4.91 -3.09
N GLY A 88 -8.49 -6.04 -3.41
CA GLY A 88 -8.76 -7.31 -2.77
C GLY A 88 -8.25 -7.34 -1.31
N ALA A 89 -9.10 -7.84 -0.42
CA ALA A 89 -8.82 -8.03 1.00
C ALA A 89 -9.41 -9.37 1.48
N ASP A 90 -8.92 -9.86 2.61
CA ASP A 90 -9.45 -11.04 3.30
C ASP A 90 -10.35 -10.59 4.46
N LEU A 91 -11.57 -11.13 4.56
CA LEU A 91 -12.47 -10.87 5.68
C LEU A 91 -12.08 -11.74 6.87
N TYR A 92 -11.80 -11.09 7.99
CA TYR A 92 -11.63 -11.69 9.29
C TYR A 92 -12.78 -11.27 10.22
N THR A 93 -13.22 -12.16 11.10
CA THR A 93 -14.17 -11.81 12.18
C THR A 93 -13.64 -12.34 13.50
N LEU A 94 -14.13 -11.81 14.62
CA LEU A 94 -13.90 -12.43 15.93
C LEU A 94 -14.27 -13.93 15.90
N ALA A 95 -13.46 -14.75 16.57
CA ALA A 95 -13.74 -16.18 16.74
C ALA A 95 -14.99 -16.39 17.62
N GLU A 96 -15.80 -17.41 17.29
CA GLU A 96 -17.03 -17.73 17.99
C GLU A 96 -16.82 -18.11 19.48
N ASP A 97 -15.62 -18.60 19.82
CA ASP A 97 -15.20 -19.02 21.16
C ASP A 97 -14.40 -17.94 21.92
N ALA A 98 -14.19 -16.75 21.33
CA ALA A 98 -13.37 -15.69 21.93
C ALA A 98 -13.87 -15.29 23.33
N TYR A 99 -15.18 -15.28 23.54
CA TYR A 99 -15.83 -14.98 24.82
C TYR A 99 -16.50 -16.22 25.47
N GLY A 100 -15.98 -17.42 25.21
CA GLY A 100 -16.41 -18.68 25.82
C GLY A 100 -17.26 -19.59 24.90
N PRO A 101 -17.64 -20.81 25.34
CA PRO A 101 -17.34 -21.40 26.66
C PRO A 101 -15.85 -21.78 26.81
N PRO A 102 -15.42 -22.18 28.03
CA PRO A 102 -14.03 -22.51 28.30
C PRO A 102 -13.51 -23.67 27.46
N ASN A 103 -12.33 -23.47 26.87
CA ASN A 103 -11.56 -24.43 26.09
C ASN A 103 -10.07 -24.33 26.47
N GLU A 104 -9.22 -25.12 25.81
CA GLU A 104 -7.77 -25.16 26.09
C GLU A 104 -7.07 -23.79 25.90
N ASN A 105 -7.63 -22.90 25.08
CA ASN A 105 -7.04 -21.61 24.71
C ASN A 105 -7.60 -20.40 25.48
N ASN A 106 -8.77 -20.51 26.11
CA ASN A 106 -9.40 -19.39 26.82
C ASN A 106 -9.71 -19.66 28.31
N SER A 107 -9.56 -20.90 28.79
CA SER A 107 -9.91 -21.28 30.17
C SER A 107 -9.07 -20.61 31.27
N CYS A 108 -7.89 -20.09 30.93
CA CYS A 108 -7.06 -19.28 31.83
C CYS A 108 -7.55 -17.83 32.01
N TYR A 109 -8.58 -17.39 31.24
CA TYR A 109 -9.31 -16.15 31.47
C TYR A 109 -10.48 -16.30 32.45
N ASP A 110 -10.81 -17.53 32.85
CA ASP A 110 -11.83 -17.80 33.86
C ASP A 110 -11.30 -17.51 35.27
N HIS A 111 -12.20 -17.06 36.15
CA HIS A 111 -11.92 -16.89 37.57
C HIS A 111 -12.94 -17.71 38.40
N PRO A 112 -12.51 -18.45 39.44
CA PRO A 112 -13.37 -19.43 40.13
C PRO A 112 -14.60 -18.82 40.81
N ASP A 113 -14.49 -17.57 41.27
CA ASP A 113 -15.55 -16.89 42.01
C ASP A 113 -16.73 -16.41 41.15
N TYR A 114 -16.63 -16.49 39.82
CA TYR A 114 -17.64 -15.95 38.90
C TYR A 114 -18.29 -17.04 38.04
N LYS A 115 -19.62 -16.94 37.86
CA LYS A 115 -20.36 -17.86 36.97
C LYS A 115 -19.95 -17.62 35.52
N LYS A 116 -19.58 -18.71 34.84
CA LYS A 116 -19.22 -18.72 33.43
C LYS A 116 -20.48 -18.64 32.57
N TYR A 117 -20.51 -17.70 31.63
CA TYR A 117 -21.55 -17.56 30.62
C TYR A 117 -20.88 -17.57 29.24
N GLN A 118 -21.49 -18.22 28.25
CA GLN A 118 -21.02 -18.12 26.87
C GLN A 118 -21.25 -16.69 26.35
N GLY A 119 -20.27 -16.16 25.62
CA GLY A 119 -20.32 -14.83 25.03
C GLY A 119 -20.15 -13.68 26.03
N LEU A 120 -19.48 -13.93 27.17
CA LEU A 120 -19.23 -12.94 28.22
C LEU A 120 -17.86 -13.18 28.88
N GLN A 121 -16.99 -12.17 28.84
CA GLN A 121 -15.63 -12.21 29.40
C GLN A 121 -15.51 -11.27 30.60
N ASN A 122 -14.96 -11.77 31.71
CA ASN A 122 -14.63 -10.95 32.88
C ASN A 122 -13.38 -10.10 32.60
N ILE A 123 -13.41 -8.79 32.85
CA ILE A 123 -12.25 -7.89 32.73
C ILE A 123 -11.90 -7.16 34.04
N SER A 124 -12.46 -7.63 35.17
CA SER A 124 -12.19 -7.14 36.52
C SER A 124 -10.69 -7.00 36.87
N PRO A 125 -9.80 -7.94 36.49
CA PRO A 125 -8.35 -7.80 36.71
C PRO A 125 -7.73 -6.54 36.07
N CYS A 126 -8.21 -6.09 34.91
CA CYS A 126 -7.75 -4.84 34.29
C CYS A 126 -8.47 -3.59 34.81
N GLN A 127 -9.64 -3.75 35.43
CA GLN A 127 -10.49 -2.67 35.91
C GLN A 127 -10.44 -2.52 37.45
N TYR A 128 -9.25 -2.76 38.03
CA TYR A 128 -8.97 -2.59 39.46
C TYR A 128 -9.94 -3.33 40.41
N GLY A 129 -10.45 -4.49 40.00
CA GLY A 129 -11.40 -5.29 40.78
C GLY A 129 -12.87 -4.90 40.61
N ALA A 130 -13.20 -3.94 39.74
CA ALA A 130 -14.60 -3.63 39.42
C ALA A 130 -15.28 -4.83 38.72
N PRO A 131 -16.57 -5.13 38.99
CA PRO A 131 -17.25 -6.33 38.46
C PRO A 131 -17.75 -6.13 37.01
N VAL A 132 -16.80 -5.83 36.12
CA VAL A 132 -17.02 -5.40 34.73
C VAL A 132 -16.72 -6.53 33.77
N TYR A 133 -17.59 -6.68 32.76
CA TYR A 133 -17.54 -7.73 31.76
C TYR A 133 -17.67 -7.15 30.34
N ILE A 134 -17.03 -7.79 29.37
CA ILE A 134 -17.21 -7.47 27.95
C ILE A 134 -17.96 -8.58 27.21
N SER A 135 -18.72 -8.20 26.19
CA SER A 135 -19.39 -9.11 25.25
C SER A 135 -19.47 -8.47 23.87
N ASN A 136 -19.98 -9.19 22.87
CA ASN A 136 -20.49 -8.53 21.66
C ASN A 136 -21.71 -7.65 22.01
N PRO A 137 -22.03 -6.62 21.20
CA PRO A 137 -23.25 -5.81 21.35
C PRO A 137 -24.53 -6.64 21.34
N HIS A 138 -25.47 -6.20 22.18
CA HIS A 138 -26.75 -6.86 22.44
C HIS A 138 -26.63 -8.36 22.76
N PHE A 139 -25.53 -8.79 23.38
CA PHE A 139 -25.23 -10.20 23.67
C PHE A 139 -25.29 -11.12 22.42
N PHE A 140 -24.84 -10.61 21.28
CA PHE A 140 -24.69 -11.41 20.05
C PHE A 140 -23.72 -12.58 20.28
N GLN A 141 -24.15 -13.79 19.90
CA GLN A 141 -23.44 -15.07 20.15
C GLN A 141 -23.21 -15.42 21.65
N SER A 142 -24.02 -14.87 22.56
CA SER A 142 -23.98 -15.19 23.98
C SER A 142 -25.10 -16.14 24.43
N ASP A 143 -25.03 -16.60 25.69
CA ASP A 143 -26.05 -17.43 26.34
C ASP A 143 -27.43 -16.71 26.37
N PRO A 144 -28.55 -17.38 25.98
CA PRO A 144 -29.90 -16.82 26.07
C PRO A 144 -30.28 -16.25 27.44
N GLN A 145 -29.73 -16.77 28.55
CA GLN A 145 -29.96 -16.24 29.90
C GLN A 145 -29.58 -14.75 30.04
N LEU A 146 -28.63 -14.26 29.22
CA LEU A 146 -28.22 -12.86 29.21
C LEU A 146 -29.20 -11.97 28.42
N LEU A 147 -29.84 -12.52 27.40
CA LEU A 147 -30.89 -11.84 26.62
C LEU A 147 -32.20 -11.76 27.41
N ASP A 148 -32.65 -12.88 27.97
CA ASP A 148 -33.89 -12.99 28.77
C ASP A 148 -33.84 -12.13 30.04
N ALA A 149 -32.64 -11.74 30.50
CA ALA A 149 -32.47 -10.87 31.64
C ALA A 149 -32.88 -9.41 31.35
N VAL A 150 -32.83 -8.91 30.11
CA VAL A 150 -32.97 -7.47 29.81
C VAL A 150 -33.82 -7.21 28.58
N GLU A 151 -34.95 -6.51 28.77
CA GLU A 151 -35.83 -6.10 27.67
C GLU A 151 -35.16 -5.07 26.74
N GLY A 152 -35.48 -5.15 25.44
CA GLY A 152 -34.99 -4.23 24.41
C GLY A 152 -33.74 -4.69 23.64
N LEU A 153 -33.15 -5.83 24.00
CA LEU A 153 -32.00 -6.38 23.29
C LEU A 153 -32.40 -7.05 21.96
N LYS A 154 -31.60 -6.82 20.90
CA LYS A 154 -31.80 -7.37 19.55
C LYS A 154 -30.45 -7.75 18.92
N PRO A 155 -29.92 -8.96 19.15
CA PRO A 155 -28.65 -9.38 18.57
C PRO A 155 -28.76 -9.59 17.04
N GLU A 156 -28.21 -8.67 16.25
CA GLU A 156 -28.17 -8.73 14.79
C GLU A 156 -26.73 -8.82 14.28
N LYS A 157 -26.43 -9.82 13.43
CA LYS A 157 -25.05 -10.12 13.00
C LYS A 157 -24.38 -8.94 12.30
N ASP A 158 -25.06 -8.32 11.34
CA ASP A 158 -24.44 -7.34 10.44
C ASP A 158 -24.00 -6.06 11.16
N ILE A 159 -24.70 -5.69 12.24
CA ILE A 159 -24.43 -4.50 13.05
C ILE A 159 -23.69 -4.79 14.38
N HIS A 160 -23.65 -6.03 14.86
CA HIS A 160 -23.01 -6.38 16.15
C HIS A 160 -21.79 -7.31 16.01
N GLN A 161 -21.50 -7.86 14.83
CA GLN A 161 -20.27 -8.63 14.62
C GLN A 161 -19.06 -7.70 14.46
N THR A 162 -17.98 -7.98 15.21
CA THR A 162 -16.64 -7.42 14.99
C THR A 162 -15.99 -8.03 13.75
N PHE A 163 -15.46 -7.21 12.85
CA PHE A 163 -14.77 -7.67 11.63
C PHE A 163 -13.63 -6.74 11.18
N PHE A 164 -12.73 -7.30 10.37
CA PHE A 164 -11.66 -6.59 9.65
C PHE A 164 -11.57 -7.09 8.20
N LYS A 165 -11.29 -6.18 7.27
CA LYS A 165 -10.98 -6.48 5.85
C LYS A 165 -9.50 -6.20 5.64
N ILE A 166 -8.65 -7.21 5.76
CA ILE A 166 -7.18 -7.06 5.79
C ILE A 166 -6.62 -7.33 4.40
N GLN A 167 -5.79 -6.43 3.88
CA GLN A 167 -5.12 -6.63 2.59
C GLN A 167 -4.04 -7.72 2.74
N PRO A 168 -4.14 -8.88 2.05
CA PRO A 168 -3.36 -10.09 2.39
C PRO A 168 -1.85 -9.98 2.15
N LYS A 169 -1.41 -9.04 1.30
CA LYS A 169 -0.01 -8.85 0.90
C LYS A 169 0.76 -7.93 1.84
N LEU A 170 0.09 -6.89 2.32
CA LEU A 170 0.66 -5.83 3.14
C LEU A 170 0.31 -6.00 4.62
N GLY A 171 -0.73 -6.78 4.96
CA GLY A 171 -1.19 -6.94 6.33
C GLY A 171 -1.91 -5.72 6.90
N VAL A 172 -2.34 -4.77 6.06
CA VAL A 172 -3.01 -3.54 6.50
C VAL A 172 -4.53 -3.66 6.36
N PRO A 173 -5.34 -3.20 7.32
CA PRO A 173 -6.79 -3.15 7.17
C PRO A 173 -7.21 -2.07 6.17
N LEU A 174 -8.16 -2.39 5.29
CA LEU A 174 -8.85 -1.43 4.43
C LEU A 174 -10.12 -0.89 5.08
N GLU A 175 -10.70 -1.69 5.97
CA GLU A 175 -11.91 -1.41 6.74
C GLU A 175 -11.87 -2.31 7.99
N GLY A 176 -12.30 -1.82 9.14
CA GLY A 176 -12.40 -2.62 10.35
C GLY A 176 -13.29 -1.95 11.38
N GLN A 177 -14.09 -2.75 12.07
CA GLN A 177 -15.02 -2.31 13.12
C GLN A 177 -14.91 -3.29 14.30
N VAL A 178 -14.28 -2.82 15.37
CA VAL A 178 -14.27 -3.45 16.69
C VAL A 178 -15.54 -3.02 17.42
N ARG A 179 -16.36 -3.99 17.80
CA ARG A 179 -17.67 -3.78 18.42
C ARG A 179 -17.74 -4.53 19.72
N VAL A 180 -17.85 -3.78 20.82
CA VAL A 180 -17.78 -4.33 22.19
C VAL A 180 -18.85 -3.69 23.06
N GLN A 181 -19.46 -4.49 23.91
CA GLN A 181 -20.41 -4.06 24.93
C GLN A 181 -19.78 -4.13 26.31
N LEU A 182 -19.90 -3.04 27.06
CA LEU A 182 -19.53 -2.95 28.45
C LEU A 182 -20.73 -3.35 29.31
N ASN A 183 -20.51 -4.33 30.19
CA ASN A 183 -21.52 -4.88 31.08
C ASN A 183 -21.05 -4.81 32.53
N LEU A 184 -22.00 -4.69 33.46
CA LEU A 184 -21.77 -4.72 34.90
C LEU A 184 -22.48 -5.94 35.49
N LEU A 185 -21.76 -6.77 36.24
CA LEU A 185 -22.40 -7.79 37.07
C LEU A 185 -23.04 -7.10 38.28
N VAL A 186 -24.35 -7.21 38.39
CA VAL A 186 -25.17 -6.67 39.47
C VAL A 186 -25.64 -7.83 40.34
N GLU A 187 -25.34 -7.77 41.63
CA GLU A 187 -25.66 -8.83 42.60
C GLU A 187 -26.33 -8.26 43.85
N GLU A 188 -27.17 -9.09 44.47
CA GLU A 188 -27.75 -8.85 45.78
C GLU A 188 -26.64 -8.82 46.84
N SER A 189 -26.55 -7.73 47.61
CA SER A 189 -25.70 -7.70 48.80
C SER A 189 -26.54 -7.39 50.02
N SER A 190 -26.78 -8.42 50.84
CA SER A 190 -27.60 -8.33 52.06
C SER A 190 -27.11 -7.27 53.06
N ASN A 191 -25.83 -6.94 53.01
CA ASN A 191 -25.15 -5.96 53.86
C ASN A 191 -25.19 -4.52 53.30
N VAL A 192 -25.58 -4.32 52.02
CA VAL A 192 -25.60 -2.99 51.37
C VAL A 192 -27.04 -2.61 51.09
N MET A 193 -27.57 -1.62 51.83
CA MET A 193 -28.98 -1.21 51.75
C MET A 193 -29.46 -0.90 50.32
N ALA A 194 -28.59 -0.34 49.47
CA ALA A 194 -28.92 0.01 48.09
C ALA A 194 -29.11 -1.20 47.16
N THR A 195 -28.42 -2.32 47.38
CA THR A 195 -28.46 -3.52 46.51
C THR A 195 -29.08 -4.74 47.20
N LYS A 196 -29.55 -4.61 48.44
CA LYS A 196 -30.18 -5.66 49.25
C LYS A 196 -31.40 -6.36 48.61
N HIS A 197 -32.03 -5.73 47.62
CA HIS A 197 -33.19 -6.29 46.91
C HIS A 197 -33.00 -6.29 45.39
N PHE A 198 -31.75 -6.26 44.93
CA PHE A 198 -31.44 -6.45 43.51
C PHE A 198 -31.45 -7.94 43.18
N ARG A 199 -31.87 -8.28 41.96
CA ARG A 199 -31.67 -9.62 41.39
C ARG A 199 -30.22 -9.77 40.91
N ASN A 200 -29.71 -10.99 40.86
CA ASN A 200 -28.39 -11.27 40.27
C ASN A 200 -28.50 -11.34 38.75
N PHE A 201 -27.87 -10.41 38.02
CA PHE A 201 -27.85 -10.40 36.55
C PHE A 201 -26.72 -9.55 35.98
N VAL A 202 -26.46 -9.69 34.68
CA VAL A 202 -25.48 -8.88 33.95
C VAL A 202 -26.22 -7.74 33.26
N PHE A 203 -25.94 -6.50 33.68
CA PHE A 203 -26.56 -5.28 33.15
C PHE A 203 -25.70 -4.68 32.03
N PRO A 204 -26.19 -4.60 30.78
CA PRO A 204 -25.49 -3.93 29.69
C PRO A 204 -25.56 -2.42 29.89
N ILE A 205 -24.39 -1.76 30.03
CA ILE A 205 -24.32 -0.30 30.23
C ILE A 205 -24.40 0.41 28.87
N MET A 206 -23.51 0.03 27.96
CA MET A 206 -23.35 0.64 26.65
C MET A 206 -22.56 -0.28 25.74
N TRP A 207 -22.70 -0.11 24.43
CA TRP A 207 -21.77 -0.68 23.45
C TRP A 207 -21.12 0.43 22.64
N LEU A 208 -19.95 0.10 22.08
CA LEU A 208 -19.05 0.99 21.36
C LEU A 208 -18.71 0.34 20.02
N GLU A 209 -18.59 1.16 18.98
CA GLU A 209 -17.92 0.81 17.73
C GLU A 209 -16.68 1.69 17.62
N GLU A 210 -15.51 1.06 17.43
CA GLU A 210 -14.25 1.72 17.14
C GLU A 210 -13.62 1.10 15.90
N GLY A 211 -13.03 1.94 15.04
CA GLY A 211 -12.39 1.48 13.82
C GLY A 211 -12.47 2.48 12.67
N VAL A 212 -12.27 1.97 11.45
CA VAL A 212 -12.14 2.75 10.22
C VAL A 212 -13.05 2.16 9.15
N SER A 213 -14.03 2.93 8.69
CA SER A 213 -14.95 2.56 7.61
C SER A 213 -14.36 2.82 6.21
N GLU A 214 -13.53 3.86 6.08
CA GLU A 214 -12.84 4.25 4.85
C GLU A 214 -11.45 4.81 5.14
N LEU A 215 -10.45 4.36 4.38
CA LEU A 215 -9.11 4.93 4.40
C LEU A 215 -9.07 6.31 3.72
N THR A 216 -8.19 7.20 4.20
CA THR A 216 -8.01 8.50 3.56
C THR A 216 -7.59 8.35 2.08
N PRO A 217 -8.05 9.23 1.17
CA PRO A 217 -7.76 9.09 -0.27
C PRO A 217 -6.27 8.94 -0.63
N PRO A 218 -5.30 9.61 0.04
CA PRO A 218 -3.88 9.37 -0.21
C PRO A 218 -3.44 7.95 0.15
N ILE A 219 -3.82 7.42 1.32
CA ILE A 219 -3.44 6.07 1.77
C ILE A 219 -4.05 5.03 0.83
N ARG A 220 -5.34 5.13 0.53
CA ARG A 220 -6.03 4.25 -0.42
C ARG A 220 -5.34 4.23 -1.79
N ARG A 221 -4.93 5.40 -2.31
CA ARG A 221 -4.21 5.51 -3.59
C ARG A 221 -2.84 4.83 -3.54
N TRP A 222 -2.09 4.96 -2.46
CA TRP A 222 -0.80 4.28 -2.29
C TRP A 222 -0.95 2.76 -2.21
N ILE A 223 -1.94 2.27 -1.46
CA ILE A 223 -2.23 0.83 -1.38
C ILE A 223 -2.63 0.31 -2.77
N TYR A 224 -3.60 0.93 -3.45
CA TYR A 224 -4.01 0.54 -4.80
C TYR A 224 -2.83 0.55 -5.80
N LEU A 225 -1.95 1.55 -5.71
CA LEU A 225 -0.75 1.63 -6.54
C LEU A 225 0.19 0.43 -6.29
N ALA A 226 0.39 0.05 -5.02
CA ALA A 226 1.31 -1.02 -4.63
C ALA A 226 0.74 -2.44 -4.84
N THR A 227 -0.57 -2.64 -4.68
CA THR A 227 -1.21 -3.97 -4.67
C THR A 227 -1.91 -4.34 -5.97
N VAL A 228 -2.50 -3.35 -6.67
CA VAL A 228 -3.25 -3.58 -7.92
C VAL A 228 -2.43 -3.09 -9.11
N PHE A 229 -2.05 -1.81 -9.15
CA PHE A 229 -1.45 -1.23 -10.35
C PHE A 229 -0.03 -1.75 -10.62
N ALA A 230 0.90 -1.65 -9.65
CA ALA A 230 2.29 -2.01 -9.89
C ALA A 230 2.49 -3.50 -10.22
N PRO A 231 1.85 -4.47 -9.53
CA PRO A 231 1.99 -5.89 -9.86
C PRO A 231 1.44 -6.25 -11.24
N THR A 232 0.48 -5.49 -11.79
CA THR A 232 -0.03 -5.67 -13.15
C THR A 232 0.79 -4.92 -14.20
N ALA A 233 1.17 -3.67 -13.94
CA ALA A 233 1.87 -2.83 -14.90
C ALA A 233 3.34 -3.23 -15.10
N LEU A 234 4.06 -3.60 -14.04
CA LEU A 234 5.47 -3.99 -14.11
C LEU A 234 5.74 -5.18 -15.06
N PRO A 235 5.01 -6.32 -15.01
CA PRO A 235 5.21 -7.41 -15.96
C PRO A 235 4.80 -7.03 -17.38
N ILE A 236 3.73 -6.23 -17.57
CA ILE A 236 3.33 -5.77 -18.91
C ILE A 236 4.43 -4.92 -19.55
N VAL A 237 5.01 -3.97 -18.80
CA VAL A 237 6.11 -3.13 -19.27
C VAL A 237 7.39 -3.94 -19.50
N SER A 238 7.73 -4.88 -18.61
CA SER A 238 8.95 -5.68 -18.76
C SER A 238 8.86 -6.66 -19.93
N TYR A 239 7.76 -7.39 -20.09
CA TYR A 239 7.53 -8.25 -21.26
C TYR A 239 7.44 -7.44 -22.56
N GLY A 240 6.80 -6.27 -22.54
CA GLY A 240 6.77 -5.36 -23.69
C GLY A 240 8.16 -4.85 -24.10
N ALA A 241 9.01 -4.51 -23.13
CA ALA A 241 10.39 -4.11 -23.37
C ALA A 241 11.24 -5.27 -23.91
N ILE A 242 11.07 -6.49 -23.37
CA ILE A 242 11.74 -7.70 -23.87
C ILE A 242 11.34 -7.97 -25.32
N LEU A 243 10.04 -8.00 -25.65
CA LEU A 243 9.55 -8.24 -27.00
C LEU A 243 10.07 -7.18 -28.00
N THR A 244 10.06 -5.91 -27.60
CA THR A 244 10.57 -4.80 -28.42
C THR A 244 12.08 -4.92 -28.65
N GLY A 245 12.84 -5.28 -27.61
CA GLY A 245 14.28 -5.53 -27.69
C GLY A 245 14.61 -6.72 -28.59
N THR A 246 13.91 -7.85 -28.45
CA THR A 246 14.05 -9.02 -29.31
C THR A 246 13.72 -8.69 -30.76
N PHE A 247 12.64 -7.95 -31.04
CA PHE A 247 12.30 -7.50 -32.39
C PHE A 247 13.39 -6.60 -32.98
N ALA A 248 13.92 -5.64 -32.21
CA ALA A 248 15.02 -4.78 -32.65
C ALA A 248 16.30 -5.56 -32.95
N LEU A 249 16.66 -6.55 -32.11
CA LEU A 249 17.81 -7.43 -32.35
C LEU A 249 17.62 -8.29 -33.62
N ILE A 250 16.44 -8.87 -33.83
CA ILE A 250 16.11 -9.62 -35.05
C ILE A 250 16.18 -8.71 -36.28
N TYR A 251 15.65 -7.48 -36.20
CA TYR A 251 15.71 -6.51 -37.30
C TYR A 251 17.15 -6.11 -37.65
N VAL A 252 17.98 -5.83 -36.64
CA VAL A 252 19.42 -5.54 -36.83
C VAL A 252 20.14 -6.76 -37.41
N PHE A 253 19.88 -7.96 -36.91
CA PHE A 253 20.48 -9.21 -37.43
C PHE A 253 20.10 -9.45 -38.90
N VAL A 254 18.82 -9.33 -39.26
CA VAL A 254 18.35 -9.48 -40.65
C VAL A 254 18.97 -8.41 -41.56
N ARG A 255 19.10 -7.16 -41.09
CA ARG A 255 19.75 -6.09 -41.86
C ARG A 255 21.25 -6.33 -42.03
N ALA A 256 21.95 -6.77 -40.99
CA ALA A 256 23.37 -7.12 -41.04
C ALA A 256 23.62 -8.33 -41.95
N TYR A 257 22.80 -9.37 -41.84
CA TYR A 257 22.86 -10.57 -42.69
C TYR A 257 22.62 -10.22 -44.16
N LYS A 258 21.58 -9.43 -44.47
CA LYS A 258 21.36 -8.93 -45.84
C LYS A 258 22.56 -8.13 -46.35
N ASN A 259 23.08 -7.19 -45.57
CA ASN A 259 24.27 -6.42 -45.97
C ASN A 259 25.47 -7.34 -46.25
N PHE A 260 25.75 -8.33 -45.39
CA PHE A 260 26.88 -9.26 -45.57
C PHE A 260 26.72 -10.14 -46.81
N VAL A 261 25.54 -10.74 -47.01
CA VAL A 261 25.27 -11.62 -48.16
C VAL A 261 25.24 -10.84 -49.48
N PHE A 262 24.58 -9.68 -49.55
CA PHE A 262 24.53 -8.88 -50.79
C PHE A 262 25.82 -8.10 -51.10
N THR A 263 26.73 -7.92 -50.13
CA THR A 263 28.10 -7.44 -50.43
C THR A 263 28.98 -8.57 -50.99
N SER A 264 28.52 -9.82 -50.86
CA SER A 264 29.21 -11.03 -51.35
C SER A 264 28.74 -11.47 -52.75
N ASP A 265 27.96 -10.65 -53.47
CA ASP A 265 27.59 -10.89 -54.87
C ASP A 265 28.83 -10.73 -55.78
N PRO A 266 29.34 -11.80 -56.43
CA PRO A 266 30.54 -11.73 -57.27
C PRO A 266 30.36 -10.83 -58.50
N ALA A 267 29.12 -10.46 -58.82
CA ALA A 267 28.76 -9.66 -59.98
C ALA A 267 29.48 -8.31 -60.05
N THR A 268 29.77 -7.68 -58.90
CA THR A 268 30.50 -6.40 -58.86
C THR A 268 31.98 -6.58 -59.23
N GLU A 269 32.62 -7.64 -58.75
CA GLU A 269 34.01 -7.98 -59.05
C GLU A 269 34.17 -8.46 -60.51
N PHE A 270 33.24 -9.26 -61.02
CA PHE A 270 33.19 -9.62 -62.45
C PHE A 270 32.94 -8.41 -63.36
N LEU A 271 32.10 -7.44 -62.95
CA LEU A 271 31.90 -6.19 -63.71
C LEU A 271 33.13 -5.29 -63.69
N GLU A 272 33.86 -5.19 -62.57
CA GLU A 272 35.17 -4.52 -62.53
C GLU A 272 36.19 -5.21 -63.45
N MET A 273 36.29 -6.54 -63.41
CA MET A 273 37.20 -7.30 -64.28
C MET A 273 36.86 -7.16 -65.77
N GLY A 274 35.57 -7.18 -66.13
CA GLY A 274 35.12 -6.89 -67.50
C GLY A 274 35.44 -5.46 -67.93
N ARG A 275 35.29 -4.48 -67.03
CA ARG A 275 35.66 -3.08 -67.29
C ARG A 275 37.17 -2.89 -67.45
N ARG A 276 38.00 -3.72 -66.79
CA ARG A 276 39.46 -3.75 -66.95
C ARG A 276 39.91 -4.46 -68.24
N SER A 277 39.20 -5.48 -68.72
CA SER A 277 39.55 -6.14 -69.99
C SER A 277 39.26 -5.24 -71.20
N ILE A 278 38.10 -4.57 -71.21
CA ILE A 278 37.72 -3.59 -72.26
C ILE A 278 38.75 -2.46 -72.36
N ARG A 279 39.30 -2.01 -71.22
CA ARG A 279 40.32 -0.95 -71.18
C ARG A 279 41.70 -1.37 -71.73
N ARG A 280 41.96 -2.67 -71.93
CA ARG A 280 43.18 -3.19 -72.61
C ARG A 280 42.98 -3.46 -74.11
N GLY A 281 41.75 -3.47 -74.60
CA GLY A 281 41.45 -3.68 -76.03
C GLY A 281 41.56 -2.44 -76.91
N SER A 282 41.89 -1.27 -76.34
CA SER A 282 41.74 0.04 -76.99
C SER A 282 43.04 0.86 -77.00
N SER A 283 44.14 0.27 -77.50
CA SER A 283 45.42 0.98 -77.75
C SER A 283 45.87 0.94 -79.21
N MET A 284 44.92 0.74 -80.14
CA MET A 284 45.10 0.84 -81.59
C MET A 284 43.94 1.69 -82.13
N ILE A 285 44.22 2.61 -83.06
CA ILE A 285 43.28 3.58 -83.66
C ILE A 285 42.85 4.73 -82.72
N ILE A 286 43.72 5.73 -82.57
CA ILE A 286 43.42 7.17 -82.83
C ILE A 286 44.75 7.91 -82.71
N ASN A 287 45.39 8.11 -83.87
CA ASN A 287 46.53 9.01 -84.03
C ASN A 287 46.39 9.62 -85.43
N GLY A 288 45.76 10.79 -85.51
CA GLY A 288 45.47 11.45 -86.79
C GLY A 288 44.13 12.16 -86.86
N GLN A 289 44.02 13.33 -86.22
CA GLN A 289 43.53 14.56 -86.87
C GLN A 289 43.80 15.79 -86.00
N HIS A 290 44.44 16.80 -86.60
CA HIS A 290 44.75 18.10 -85.99
C HIS A 290 43.75 19.16 -86.49
N ARG A 291 43.42 20.15 -85.63
CA ARG A 291 42.51 21.30 -85.89
C ARG A 291 41.05 20.83 -86.11
N ILE A 292 39.97 21.51 -85.74
CA ILE A 292 39.64 22.93 -85.44
C ILE A 292 38.75 22.89 -84.16
N LEU A 293 38.67 23.85 -83.22
CA LEU A 293 38.97 25.30 -83.15
C LEU A 293 39.57 25.64 -81.75
N ILE A 294 39.87 26.91 -81.49
CA ILE A 294 39.95 27.53 -80.15
C ILE A 294 39.08 28.79 -80.19
N GLN A 295 38.03 28.88 -79.38
CA GLN A 295 37.35 30.14 -79.12
C GLN A 295 37.38 30.43 -77.62
N ARG A 296 38.04 31.54 -77.28
CA ARG A 296 37.95 32.19 -75.97
C ARG A 296 36.54 32.75 -75.79
N ASP A 297 36.08 32.81 -74.55
CA ASP A 297 35.60 34.06 -73.95
C ASP A 297 35.70 33.96 -72.42
N SER A 298 35.69 35.10 -71.73
CA SER A 298 36.42 35.22 -70.48
C SER A 298 35.97 36.40 -69.59
N TYR A 299 36.00 36.16 -68.26
CA TYR A 299 35.83 37.13 -67.16
C TYR A 299 34.41 37.77 -67.03
N ILE A 300 33.99 38.47 -65.96
CA ILE A 300 34.67 39.10 -64.81
C ILE A 300 33.73 39.12 -63.56
N LEU A 301 34.29 39.27 -62.35
CA LEU A 301 33.55 39.57 -61.10
C LEU A 301 33.38 41.09 -60.94
N LEU A 302 32.19 41.56 -60.51
CA LEU A 302 32.02 42.94 -60.05
C LEU A 302 31.21 43.02 -58.75
N ASN A 303 31.83 43.68 -57.76
CA ASN A 303 31.23 44.16 -56.53
C ASN A 303 31.66 45.62 -56.37
N ASN A 304 30.72 46.58 -56.33
CA ASN A 304 30.74 47.68 -55.35
C ASN A 304 29.41 48.45 -55.34
N ASN A 305 29.23 49.27 -54.30
CA ASN A 305 28.01 49.93 -53.89
C ASN A 305 27.58 51.17 -54.70
N ASN A 306 26.31 51.55 -54.45
CA ASN A 306 25.84 52.88 -54.01
C ASN A 306 25.03 53.79 -54.96
N VAL A 307 23.87 54.22 -54.41
CA VAL A 307 23.19 55.54 -54.52
C VAL A 307 21.91 55.68 -55.40
N ASN A 308 20.81 55.96 -54.68
CA ASN A 308 19.56 56.69 -55.00
C ASN A 308 18.47 56.11 -55.94
N GLY A 309 17.23 56.06 -55.40
CA GLY A 309 16.01 56.35 -56.16
C GLY A 309 14.74 55.57 -55.80
N LEU A 310 13.87 56.15 -54.94
CA LEU A 310 12.39 55.97 -54.77
C LEU A 310 11.72 54.66 -55.30
N HIS A 311 10.86 53.92 -54.57
CA HIS A 311 9.63 54.38 -53.89
C HIS A 311 8.91 53.19 -53.17
N ASN A 312 8.23 53.46 -52.04
CA ASN A 312 6.98 52.87 -51.47
C ASN A 312 6.43 51.51 -52.01
N ASN A 313 5.88 50.57 -51.21
CA ASN A 313 5.10 50.72 -49.96
C ASN A 313 4.94 49.38 -49.15
N ASN A 314 4.76 49.50 -47.82
CA ASN A 314 4.02 48.62 -46.85
C ASN A 314 4.35 47.11 -46.75
N LEU A 315 4.58 46.50 -45.56
CA LEU A 315 3.75 46.46 -44.33
C LEU A 315 4.57 46.23 -43.02
N HIS A 316 3.95 46.54 -41.87
CA HIS A 316 4.29 46.32 -40.43
C HIS A 316 5.54 45.46 -40.02
N ASN A 317 6.45 45.90 -39.12
CA ASN A 317 6.35 46.23 -37.66
C ASN A 317 5.79 45.08 -36.77
N GLN A 318 6.26 44.80 -35.55
CA GLN A 318 7.39 45.26 -34.70
C GLN A 318 7.67 44.09 -33.71
N GLU A 319 8.89 43.61 -33.45
CA GLU A 319 10.04 44.21 -32.74
C GLU A 319 9.94 44.21 -31.20
N GLN A 320 10.87 43.52 -30.55
CA GLN A 320 11.11 43.55 -29.09
C GLN A 320 12.02 44.72 -28.74
N HIS A 321 11.95 45.26 -27.51
CA HIS A 321 12.95 46.23 -27.03
C HIS A 321 13.56 45.88 -25.68
N HIS A 322 14.89 45.99 -25.63
CA HIS A 322 15.76 45.97 -24.45
C HIS A 322 15.53 47.18 -23.54
N HIS A 323 15.73 47.01 -22.22
CA HIS A 323 16.84 47.58 -21.43
C HIS A 323 16.58 47.40 -19.91
N ARG A 324 17.48 47.65 -18.94
CA ARG A 324 18.95 47.46 -18.74
C ARG A 324 19.33 48.20 -17.43
N ASN A 325 20.29 47.69 -16.64
CA ASN A 325 20.97 48.38 -15.51
C ASN A 325 20.09 48.62 -14.24
N LYS A 326 20.62 48.74 -13.00
CA LYS A 326 22.01 48.58 -12.47
C LYS A 326 22.04 48.43 -10.92
N ASP A 327 23.20 47.94 -10.45
CA ASP A 327 23.91 48.24 -9.17
C ASP A 327 23.29 47.95 -7.77
N GLN A 328 24.05 47.16 -6.98
CA GLN A 328 24.47 47.37 -5.56
C GLN A 328 23.42 47.52 -4.42
N SER A 329 23.65 47.15 -3.14
CA SER A 329 24.66 46.30 -2.44
C SER A 329 24.36 46.27 -0.92
N LEU A 330 25.02 45.37 -0.16
CA LEU A 330 25.22 45.35 1.32
C LEU A 330 24.07 44.91 2.27
N LEU A 331 24.42 43.97 3.18
CA LEU A 331 24.25 43.92 4.67
C LEU A 331 22.88 44.29 5.34
N SER A 332 22.49 43.73 6.50
CA SER A 332 22.91 42.57 7.31
C SER A 332 21.84 42.25 8.39
N GLU A 333 21.95 41.06 9.00
CA GLU A 333 21.60 40.73 10.40
C GLU A 333 20.15 40.70 10.95
N ASP A 334 20.06 39.89 12.02
CA ASP A 334 19.11 39.79 13.15
C ASP A 334 17.70 39.15 13.06
N ASP A 335 17.66 37.95 13.65
CA ASP A 335 16.76 37.43 14.70
C ASP A 335 15.22 37.28 14.53
N SER A 336 14.81 36.00 14.53
CA SER A 336 14.14 35.26 15.64
C SER A 336 13.10 35.98 16.55
N PRO A 337 12.18 35.23 17.21
CA PRO A 337 11.11 34.41 16.64
C PRO A 337 9.73 34.68 17.33
N ALA A 338 8.66 34.07 16.82
CA ALA A 338 7.40 33.81 17.57
C ALA A 338 6.70 32.56 17.00
#